data_AF-A0A6G0WAD3-F1
#
_entry.id   AF-A0A6G0WAD3-F1
#
_cell.length_a   1.000
_cell.length_b   1.000
_cell.length_c   1.000
_cell.angle_alpha   90.00
_cell.angle_beta   90.00
_cell.angle_gamma   90.00
#
_symmetry.space_group_name_H-M   'P 1'
#
loop_
_entity.id
_entity.type
_entity.pdbx_description
1 polymer ?
#
loop_
_entity_poly.entity_id
_entity_poly.type
_entity_poly.pdbx_seq_one_letter_code
_entity_poly.pdbx_strand_id
1 'polypeptide(L)'
;MVSEAMPCPVFRPTEAEFSSFAAYIRHVIEPQCQHIGLCKVIPPPGFFMRSYDDLEFTIPTLLNQHVAGKKGVFHVDLVERKSMPLAEFRSLAAAASQGMDDPASASFETLERKFWKGLRPTMEPPTYGADIVGSLFGDEHAMSWNVNKLDSILRSVDLPGITQAMLYFGMWSAIFALHTEDMELYSINFLHTGKPKVWYAIPPQQASRVERICQTMFPDEYMTCHQFLRHKTSLISPSKLQEFDIPYTTAVQGPGEYIITFPRSYHQGFNTGFNIAESVNFATLRWIPRGLDAKLCKCMPDNVTLDMDLFLTQLFALNSKALEPNDWVFSCVCQKYASSVDEHVEVEDKWFECSKCKIWCHLWCRYPDLWSTKEEDLPTTLLCHRCFIEPKPVVSPSSVMTTPVKTTARKKDFCVKNAILWIQSEGDSIREAKVVTVDGKYLRVHFKGEASVTDEWIPFNSSIIIGGTKPRSPYQKAKKSRKA
;
A
#
# COMPACT_ATOMS: atom_id res chain seq x y z
N MET A 1 16.05 5.59 32.01
CA MET A 1 16.02 6.81 31.17
C MET A 1 14.72 6.72 30.39
N VAL A 2 13.77 7.62 30.65
CA VAL A 2 12.48 7.63 29.94
C VAL A 2 12.76 7.96 28.48
N SER A 3 12.20 7.21 27.52
CA SER A 3 12.39 7.54 26.10
C SER A 3 11.68 8.87 25.77
N GLU A 4 12.44 9.94 25.57
CA GLU A 4 11.90 11.24 25.18
C GLU A 4 11.58 11.29 23.68
N ALA A 5 10.69 12.21 23.30
CA ALA A 5 10.39 12.48 21.90
C ALA A 5 11.64 13.00 21.19
N MET A 6 12.01 12.37 20.07
CA MET A 6 13.07 12.86 19.22
C MET A 6 12.52 13.88 18.23
N PRO A 7 13.22 14.99 17.96
CA PRO A 7 12.81 15.92 16.92
C PRO A 7 12.92 15.25 15.54
N CYS A 8 11.92 15.48 14.69
CA CYS A 8 11.95 15.02 13.29
C CYS A 8 13.07 15.73 12.50
N PRO A 9 13.93 14.99 11.78
CA PRO A 9 14.88 15.58 10.84
C PRO A 9 14.18 16.46 9.80
N VAL A 10 14.71 17.66 9.57
CA VAL A 10 14.16 18.64 8.63
C VAL A 10 15.18 18.93 7.54
N PHE A 11 14.79 18.73 6.29
CA PHE A 11 15.61 18.99 5.11
C PHE A 11 15.12 20.21 4.35
N ARG A 12 16.05 21.01 3.83
CA ARG A 12 15.80 22.23 3.06
C ARG A 12 16.62 22.21 1.77
N PRO A 13 16.26 21.36 0.79
CA PRO A 13 17.03 21.20 -0.44
C PRO A 13 17.08 22.49 -1.25
N THR A 14 18.21 22.73 -1.89
CA THR A 14 18.34 23.67 -3.00
C THR A 14 17.54 23.20 -4.21
N GLU A 15 17.25 24.10 -5.15
CA GLU A 15 16.56 23.73 -6.40
C GLU A 15 17.29 22.62 -7.17
N ALA A 16 18.63 22.64 -7.17
CA ALA A 16 19.44 21.60 -7.81
C ALA A 16 19.26 20.23 -7.13
N GLU A 17 19.30 20.19 -5.79
CA GLU A 17 19.06 18.96 -5.02
C GLU A 17 17.61 18.47 -5.17
N PHE A 18 16.65 19.39 -5.30
CA PHE A 18 15.23 19.09 -5.45
C PHE A 18 14.84 18.67 -6.88
N SER A 19 15.77 18.71 -7.84
CA SER A 19 15.51 18.39 -9.24
C SER A 19 15.11 16.94 -9.50
N SER A 20 15.60 15.99 -8.69
CA SER A 20 15.28 14.57 -8.78
C SER A 20 14.83 14.03 -7.43
N PHE A 21 13.56 13.64 -7.33
CA PHE A 21 13.01 13.03 -6.13
C PHE A 21 13.75 11.72 -5.80
N ALA A 22 13.85 10.81 -6.77
CA ALA A 22 14.47 9.50 -6.56
C ALA A 22 15.92 9.61 -6.07
N ALA A 23 16.74 10.49 -6.69
CA ALA A 23 18.13 10.70 -6.29
C ALA A 23 18.23 11.32 -4.89
N TYR A 24 17.40 12.34 -4.59
CA TYR A 24 17.41 12.99 -3.28
C TYR A 24 16.99 12.03 -2.16
N ILE A 25 15.97 11.21 -2.42
CA ILE A 25 15.57 10.16 -1.48
C ILE A 25 16.72 9.19 -1.22
N ARG A 26 17.30 8.63 -2.27
CA ARG A 26 18.33 7.59 -2.18
C ARG A 26 19.62 8.07 -1.51
N HIS A 27 20.12 9.24 -1.91
CA HIS A 27 21.47 9.68 -1.54
C HIS A 27 21.51 10.61 -0.32
N VAL A 28 20.39 11.27 0.01
CA VAL A 28 20.35 12.25 1.12
C VAL A 28 19.44 11.76 2.24
N ILE A 29 18.19 11.43 1.94
CA ILE A 29 17.17 11.16 2.95
C ILE A 29 17.32 9.77 3.57
N GLU A 30 17.40 8.71 2.74
CA GLU A 30 17.44 7.33 3.21
C GLU A 30 18.60 7.04 4.18
N PRO A 31 19.86 7.41 3.89
CA PRO A 31 20.99 7.12 4.78
C PRO A 31 20.79 7.73 6.18
N GLN A 32 20.16 8.91 6.24
CA GLN A 32 20.00 9.67 7.49
C GLN A 32 18.73 9.31 8.28
N CYS A 33 17.65 8.87 7.61
CA CYS A 33 16.32 8.82 8.24
C CYS A 33 15.70 7.41 8.29
N GLN A 34 16.27 6.42 7.61
CA GLN A 34 15.73 5.05 7.59
C GLN A 34 15.56 4.42 8.99
N HIS A 35 16.41 4.79 9.96
CA HIS A 35 16.37 4.29 11.33
C HIS A 35 15.50 5.16 12.25
N ILE A 36 15.06 6.32 11.77
CA ILE A 36 14.20 7.25 12.50
C ILE A 36 12.73 6.98 12.13
N GLY A 37 12.47 6.70 10.86
CA GLY A 37 11.15 6.32 10.38
C GLY A 37 10.27 7.47 9.90
N LEU A 38 10.74 8.71 10.00
CA LEU A 38 10.03 9.92 9.59
C LEU A 38 11.03 11.04 9.26
N CYS A 39 10.75 11.82 8.22
CA CYS A 39 11.43 13.08 8.00
C CYS A 39 10.49 14.14 7.41
N LYS A 40 10.90 15.40 7.55
CA LYS A 40 10.22 16.55 6.96
C LYS A 40 11.09 17.17 5.87
N VAL A 41 10.50 17.49 4.72
CA VAL A 41 11.18 18.21 3.64
C VAL A 41 10.45 19.52 3.39
N ILE A 42 11.18 20.63 3.50
CA ILE A 42 10.69 21.96 3.19
C ILE A 42 11.24 22.31 1.81
N PRO A 43 10.40 22.30 0.77
CA PRO A 43 10.84 22.46 -0.61
C PRO A 43 11.34 23.89 -0.87
N PRO A 44 12.13 24.09 -1.94
CA PRO A 44 12.58 25.43 -2.32
C PRO A 44 11.39 26.34 -2.67
N PRO A 45 11.47 27.65 -2.37
CA PRO A 45 10.40 28.59 -2.70
C PRO A 45 10.06 28.56 -4.20
N GLY A 46 8.76 28.60 -4.52
CA GLY A 46 8.29 28.67 -5.90
C GLY A 46 8.25 27.34 -6.67
N PHE A 47 8.65 26.21 -6.07
CA PHE A 47 8.61 24.90 -6.74
C PHE A 47 7.20 24.48 -7.20
N PHE A 48 6.17 24.94 -6.46
CA PHE A 48 4.77 24.69 -6.75
C PHE A 48 3.91 25.80 -6.14
N MET A 49 2.98 26.33 -6.94
CA MET A 49 2.03 27.34 -6.51
C MET A 49 0.66 27.02 -7.10
N ARG A 50 -0.39 27.06 -6.26
CA ARG A 50 -1.78 27.05 -6.73
C ARG A 50 -2.67 27.85 -5.78
N SER A 51 -3.75 28.41 -6.32
CA SER A 51 -4.83 28.95 -5.50
C SER A 51 -5.76 27.81 -5.05
N TYR A 52 -6.34 27.95 -3.85
CA TYR A 52 -7.32 27.01 -3.28
C TYR A 52 -8.67 27.66 -2.97
N ASP A 53 -8.81 28.95 -3.26
CA ASP A 53 -10.00 29.72 -2.91
C ASP A 53 -11.20 29.33 -3.80
N ASP A 54 -10.93 29.08 -5.09
CA ASP A 54 -11.93 28.69 -6.09
C ASP A 54 -12.05 27.16 -6.25
N LEU A 55 -11.58 26.38 -5.26
CA LEU A 55 -11.60 24.92 -5.35
C LEU A 55 -13.04 24.40 -5.19
N GLU A 56 -13.71 24.17 -6.32
CA GLU A 56 -14.98 23.45 -6.36
C GLU A 56 -14.74 21.94 -6.31
N PHE A 57 -15.09 21.33 -5.19
CA PHE A 57 -14.92 19.91 -4.97
C PHE A 57 -16.07 19.34 -4.12
N THR A 58 -16.50 18.12 -4.42
CA THR A 58 -17.42 17.36 -3.57
C THR A 58 -16.64 16.21 -2.96
N ILE A 59 -16.57 16.18 -1.63
CA ILE A 59 -15.92 15.12 -0.87
C ILE A 59 -16.87 13.91 -0.93
N PRO A 60 -16.52 12.82 -1.64
CA PRO A 60 -17.48 11.75 -1.95
C PRO A 60 -17.85 10.91 -0.73
N THR A 61 -16.87 10.66 0.13
CA THR A 61 -17.02 9.86 1.34
C THR A 61 -16.34 10.59 2.50
N LEU A 62 -17.05 10.73 3.61
CA LEU A 62 -16.52 11.30 4.85
C LEU A 62 -16.70 10.31 5.98
N LEU A 63 -15.83 10.39 6.99
CA LEU A 63 -15.85 9.52 8.16
C LEU A 63 -16.00 10.37 9.42
N ASN A 64 -17.04 10.11 10.20
CA ASN A 64 -17.09 10.56 11.59
C ASN A 64 -16.23 9.63 12.44
N GLN A 65 -15.36 10.20 13.26
CA GLN A 65 -14.41 9.44 14.07
C GLN A 65 -14.85 9.45 15.53
N HIS A 66 -15.55 8.39 15.94
CA HIS A 66 -15.96 8.23 17.33
C HIS A 66 -14.82 7.58 18.12
N VAL A 67 -14.44 8.18 19.23
CA VAL A 67 -13.30 7.71 20.03
C VAL A 67 -13.81 7.04 21.30
N ALA A 68 -13.46 5.77 21.48
CA ALA A 68 -13.72 5.01 22.69
C ALA A 68 -12.40 4.62 23.36
N GLY A 69 -12.31 4.75 24.69
CA GLY A 69 -11.10 4.39 25.43
C GLY A 69 -10.74 5.39 26.51
N LYS A 70 -9.60 5.16 27.17
CA LYS A 70 -9.12 5.97 28.30
C LYS A 70 -7.64 5.72 28.55
N LYS A 71 -7.01 6.58 29.37
CA LYS A 71 -5.60 6.44 29.81
C LYS A 71 -4.62 6.27 28.65
N GLY A 72 -4.85 7.01 27.55
CA GLY A 72 -3.94 7.02 26.43
C GLY A 72 -4.05 5.84 25.47
N VAL A 73 -5.09 5.01 25.59
CA VAL A 73 -5.38 3.88 24.69
C VAL A 73 -6.80 4.04 24.19
N PHE A 74 -6.96 4.14 22.87
CA PHE A 74 -8.23 4.45 22.24
C PHE A 74 -8.47 3.61 20.99
N HIS A 75 -9.72 3.18 20.82
CA HIS A 75 -10.29 2.69 19.59
C HIS A 75 -11.02 3.83 18.88
N VAL A 76 -10.91 3.89 17.56
CA VAL A 76 -11.55 4.89 16.70
C VAL A 76 -12.54 4.19 15.78
N ASP A 77 -13.82 4.32 16.10
CA ASP A 77 -14.91 3.84 15.25
C ASP A 77 -15.12 4.82 14.09
N LEU A 78 -15.06 4.31 12.86
CA LEU A 78 -15.23 5.09 11.64
C LEU A 78 -16.66 4.92 11.12
N VAL A 79 -17.45 5.99 11.17
CA VAL A 79 -18.84 6.00 10.71
C VAL A 79 -18.95 6.80 9.41
N GLU A 80 -19.28 6.12 8.32
CA GLU A 80 -19.43 6.75 7.02
C GLU A 80 -20.57 7.78 6.99
N ARG A 81 -20.30 8.90 6.32
CA ARG A 81 -21.26 9.97 6.03
C ARG A 81 -21.40 10.18 4.53
N LYS A 82 -22.55 10.73 4.15
CA LYS A 82 -22.86 11.15 2.78
C LYS A 82 -21.86 12.18 2.30
N SER A 83 -21.68 12.20 0.98
CA SER A 83 -20.88 13.20 0.29
C SER A 83 -21.25 14.64 0.69
N MET A 84 -20.25 15.52 0.77
CA MET A 84 -20.40 16.91 1.19
C MET A 84 -19.61 17.85 0.27
N PRO A 85 -20.18 18.98 -0.18
CA PRO A 85 -19.43 20.02 -0.86
C PRO A 85 -18.30 20.58 0.02
N LEU A 86 -17.14 20.90 -0.57
CA LEU A 86 -15.99 21.42 0.18
C LEU A 86 -16.32 22.71 0.96
N ALA A 87 -17.17 23.57 0.42
CA ALA A 87 -17.61 24.80 1.11
C ALA A 87 -18.40 24.50 2.41
N GLU A 88 -19.24 23.48 2.40
CA GLU A 88 -19.96 23.03 3.58
C GLU A 88 -18.99 22.41 4.60
N PHE A 89 -18.04 21.60 4.14
CA PHE A 89 -17.00 21.03 5.00
C PHE A 89 -16.12 22.09 5.67
N ARG A 90 -15.76 23.16 4.94
CA ARG A 90 -15.03 24.32 5.50
C ARG A 90 -15.84 24.99 6.61
N SER A 91 -17.15 25.16 6.42
CA SER A 91 -18.05 25.75 7.41
C SER A 91 -18.15 24.87 8.66
N LEU A 92 -18.26 23.56 8.49
CA LEU A 92 -18.25 22.58 9.57
C LEU A 92 -16.93 22.61 10.36
N ALA A 93 -15.79 22.64 9.66
CA ALA A 93 -14.46 22.70 10.29
C ALA A 93 -14.23 24.02 11.04
N ALA A 94 -14.75 25.13 10.53
CA ALA A 94 -14.70 26.43 11.20
C ALA A 94 -15.54 26.44 12.49
N ALA A 95 -16.75 25.88 12.46
CA ALA A 95 -17.59 25.72 13.65
C ALA A 95 -16.93 24.83 14.70
N ALA A 96 -16.32 23.71 14.29
CA ALA A 96 -15.59 22.81 15.19
C ALA A 96 -14.37 23.46 15.87
N SER A 97 -13.84 24.54 15.28
CA SER A 97 -12.68 25.28 15.80
C SER A 97 -13.07 26.61 16.45
N GLN A 98 -14.37 26.89 16.61
CA GLN A 98 -14.86 28.17 17.10
C GLN A 98 -14.40 28.42 18.55
N GLY A 99 -13.83 29.61 18.80
CA GLY A 99 -13.33 29.98 20.13
C GLY A 99 -12.04 29.27 20.55
N MET A 100 -11.38 28.55 19.63
CA MET A 100 -10.04 28.01 19.85
C MET A 100 -8.98 29.01 19.40
N ASP A 101 -7.91 29.16 20.18
CA ASP A 101 -6.72 29.89 19.74
C ASP A 101 -6.19 29.31 18.43
N ASP A 102 -5.59 30.16 17.59
CA ASP A 102 -5.00 29.72 16.33
C ASP A 102 -3.93 28.65 16.61
N PRO A 103 -4.09 27.43 16.11
CA PRO A 103 -3.10 26.39 16.30
C PRO A 103 -1.72 26.76 15.74
N ALA A 104 -1.65 27.64 14.75
CA ALA A 104 -0.39 28.10 14.19
C ALA A 104 0.41 28.99 15.16
N SER A 105 -0.23 29.58 16.17
CA SER A 105 0.45 30.40 17.19
C SER A 105 0.69 29.66 18.52
N ALA A 106 0.11 28.47 18.69
CA ALA A 106 0.27 27.67 19.89
C ALA A 106 1.57 26.84 19.87
N SER A 107 2.16 26.62 21.05
CA SER A 107 3.28 25.66 21.17
C SER A 107 2.81 24.23 20.89
N PHE A 108 3.72 23.38 20.39
CA PHE A 108 3.43 21.97 20.13
C PHE A 108 2.86 21.26 21.36
N GLU A 109 3.47 21.45 22.53
CA GLU A 109 3.06 20.81 23.80
C GLU A 109 1.66 21.25 24.22
N THR A 110 1.27 22.48 23.88
CA THR A 110 -0.06 23.01 24.18
C THR A 110 -1.11 22.36 23.29
N LEU A 111 -0.83 22.23 21.99
CA LEU A 111 -1.70 21.54 21.04
C LEU A 111 -1.86 20.07 21.38
N GLU A 112 -0.74 19.38 21.60
CA GLU A 112 -0.70 17.97 21.95
C GLU A 112 -1.49 17.70 23.23
N ARG A 113 -1.24 18.48 24.29
CA ARG A 113 -1.97 18.33 25.55
C ARG A 113 -3.46 18.59 25.38
N LYS A 114 -3.86 19.59 24.59
CA LYS A 114 -5.26 19.92 24.32
C LYS A 114 -5.95 18.78 23.57
N PHE A 115 -5.30 18.22 22.56
CA PHE A 115 -5.81 17.08 21.80
C PHE A 115 -6.00 15.85 22.68
N TRP A 116 -4.94 15.34 23.32
CA TRP A 116 -5.02 14.10 24.10
C TRP A 116 -5.92 14.18 25.33
N LYS A 117 -5.98 15.34 26.00
CA LYS A 117 -6.95 15.56 27.11
C LYS A 117 -8.40 15.73 26.61
N GLY A 118 -8.57 16.15 25.36
CA GLY A 118 -9.87 16.35 24.73
C GLY A 118 -10.54 15.05 24.29
N LEU A 119 -9.77 13.98 24.06
CA LEU A 119 -10.30 12.68 23.66
C LEU A 119 -11.11 12.04 24.78
N ARG A 120 -12.43 11.94 24.57
CA ARG A 120 -13.39 11.33 25.48
C ARG A 120 -14.59 10.80 24.70
N PRO A 121 -15.28 9.74 25.17
CA PRO A 121 -16.45 9.20 24.46
C PRO A 121 -17.59 10.20 24.22
N THR A 122 -17.66 11.28 25.00
CA THR A 122 -18.67 12.33 24.90
C THR A 122 -18.21 13.54 24.07
N MET A 123 -17.05 13.48 23.42
CA MET A 123 -16.62 14.54 22.50
C MET A 123 -17.49 14.51 21.24
N GLU A 124 -17.69 15.67 20.61
CA GLU A 124 -18.24 15.67 19.27
C GLU A 124 -17.24 14.99 18.32
N PRO A 125 -17.64 13.94 17.59
CA PRO A 125 -16.75 13.23 16.69
C PRO A 125 -16.33 14.14 15.52
N PRO A 126 -15.03 14.32 15.24
CA PRO A 126 -14.61 15.08 14.08
C PRO A 126 -14.98 14.32 12.80
N THR A 127 -15.28 15.08 11.75
CA THR A 127 -15.48 14.53 10.41
C THR A 127 -14.18 14.61 9.62
N TYR A 128 -13.82 13.55 8.91
CA TYR A 128 -12.59 13.48 8.11
C TYR A 128 -12.89 12.99 6.69
N GLY A 129 -12.48 13.75 5.67
CA GLY A 129 -12.45 13.24 4.30
C GLY A 129 -11.08 12.62 4.06
N ALA A 130 -10.99 11.32 3.89
CA ALA A 130 -9.73 10.60 3.75
C ALA A 130 -9.81 9.58 2.61
N ASP A 131 -8.65 9.18 2.08
CA ASP A 131 -8.52 8.15 1.05
C ASP A 131 -9.33 8.44 -0.22
N ILE A 132 -9.42 9.72 -0.61
CA ILE A 132 -10.16 10.16 -1.80
C ILE A 132 -9.22 10.22 -2.99
N VAL A 133 -9.41 9.35 -3.97
CA VAL A 133 -8.60 9.35 -5.20
C VAL A 133 -8.71 10.72 -5.88
N GLY A 134 -7.57 11.38 -6.05
CA GLY A 134 -7.50 12.70 -6.67
C GLY A 134 -6.13 13.35 -6.48
N SER A 135 -5.86 14.37 -7.29
CA SER A 135 -4.66 15.18 -7.15
C SER A 135 -4.97 16.65 -7.36
N LEU A 136 -4.45 17.48 -6.46
CA LEU A 136 -4.43 18.93 -6.57
C LEU A 136 -3.14 19.43 -7.23
N PHE A 137 -2.11 18.60 -7.36
CA PHE A 137 -1.01 18.86 -8.29
C PHE A 137 -1.47 18.78 -9.75
N GLY A 138 -2.34 17.82 -10.09
CA GLY A 138 -2.76 17.62 -11.47
C GLY A 138 -1.57 17.35 -12.40
N ASP A 139 -1.50 18.07 -13.51
CA ASP A 139 -0.41 18.00 -14.50
C ASP A 139 0.67 19.08 -14.31
N GLU A 140 0.58 19.90 -13.25
CA GLU A 140 1.50 21.01 -13.00
C GLU A 140 2.95 20.56 -12.85
N HIS A 141 3.86 21.43 -13.28
CA HIS A 141 5.30 21.21 -13.23
C HIS A 141 5.85 21.49 -11.82
N ALA A 142 5.54 20.61 -10.86
CA ALA A 142 6.13 20.59 -9.52
C ALA A 142 7.48 19.84 -9.48
N MET A 143 8.30 20.05 -10.51
CA MET A 143 9.56 19.34 -10.74
C MET A 143 9.35 17.81 -10.66
N SER A 144 10.29 17.07 -10.06
CA SER A 144 10.18 15.62 -9.83
C SER A 144 9.35 15.26 -8.58
N TRP A 145 8.77 16.26 -7.88
CA TRP A 145 8.10 16.09 -6.58
C TRP A 145 6.57 16.19 -6.66
N ASN A 146 6.00 16.21 -7.86
CA ASN A 146 4.55 16.08 -8.04
C ASN A 146 4.09 14.72 -7.46
N VAL A 147 3.32 14.72 -6.37
CA VAL A 147 2.89 13.50 -5.66
C VAL A 147 2.12 12.55 -6.58
N ASN A 148 1.30 13.09 -7.47
CA ASN A 148 0.59 12.32 -8.49
C ASN A 148 1.51 11.82 -9.62
N LYS A 149 2.73 12.35 -9.74
CA LYS A 149 3.71 12.01 -10.79
C LYS A 149 5.14 11.66 -10.31
N LEU A 150 5.32 11.18 -9.07
CA LEU A 150 6.65 10.84 -8.51
C LEU A 150 7.45 9.81 -9.32
N ASP A 151 8.75 9.99 -9.40
CA ASP A 151 9.64 8.98 -9.94
C ASP A 151 9.92 7.90 -8.88
N SER A 152 9.43 6.69 -9.10
CA SER A 152 9.42 5.60 -8.11
C SER A 152 9.41 4.24 -8.81
N ILE A 153 10.13 3.26 -8.27
CA ILE A 153 10.14 1.89 -8.83
C ILE A 153 8.75 1.25 -8.79
N LEU A 154 7.84 1.75 -7.94
CA LEU A 154 6.47 1.23 -7.86
C LEU A 154 5.68 1.47 -9.15
N ARG A 155 6.06 2.48 -9.95
CA ARG A 155 5.34 2.84 -11.19
C ARG A 155 5.58 1.95 -12.38
N SER A 156 6.54 1.04 -12.29
CA SER A 156 6.68 0.00 -13.31
C SER A 156 5.48 -0.96 -13.32
N VAL A 157 4.61 -0.88 -12.31
CA VAL A 157 3.37 -1.68 -12.19
C VAL A 157 2.21 -0.75 -11.80
N ASP A 158 1.09 -0.85 -12.52
CA ASP A 158 -0.13 -0.13 -12.12
C ASP A 158 -0.86 -0.90 -11.02
N LEU A 159 -0.86 -0.34 -9.81
CA LEU A 159 -1.50 -0.92 -8.61
C LEU A 159 -2.57 0.06 -8.10
N PRO A 160 -3.84 -0.12 -8.51
CA PRO A 160 -4.93 0.76 -8.09
C PRO A 160 -4.98 0.91 -6.56
N GLY A 161 -5.10 2.15 -6.08
CA GLY A 161 -5.11 2.48 -4.65
C GLY A 161 -3.73 2.63 -3.99
N ILE A 162 -2.64 2.16 -4.61
CA ILE A 162 -1.27 2.34 -4.09
C ILE A 162 -0.51 3.42 -4.87
N THR A 163 -0.60 3.38 -6.20
CA THR A 163 0.12 4.30 -7.10
C THR A 163 -0.67 5.57 -7.42
N GLN A 164 -1.92 5.66 -6.93
CA GLN A 164 -2.81 6.80 -7.14
C GLN A 164 -2.73 7.77 -5.96
N ALA A 165 -2.62 9.06 -6.26
CA ALA A 165 -2.66 10.09 -5.23
C ALA A 165 -4.03 10.12 -4.54
N MET A 166 -3.99 10.35 -3.22
CA MET A 166 -5.16 10.43 -2.35
C MET A 166 -5.20 11.80 -1.67
N LEU A 167 -6.39 12.41 -1.64
CA LEU A 167 -6.68 13.66 -0.97
C LEU A 167 -7.27 13.43 0.41
N TYR A 168 -6.89 14.32 1.33
CA TYR A 168 -7.35 14.33 2.70
C TYR A 168 -7.80 15.73 3.09
N PHE A 169 -9.01 15.84 3.63
CA PHE A 169 -9.64 17.07 4.10
C PHE A 169 -9.78 16.97 5.62
N GLY A 170 -8.90 17.64 6.36
CA GLY A 170 -8.85 17.61 7.81
C GLY A 170 -9.69 18.70 8.47
N MET A 171 -10.04 18.48 9.73
CA MET A 171 -10.52 19.50 10.68
C MET A 171 -9.88 19.27 12.05
N TRP A 172 -10.11 20.16 13.01
CA TRP A 172 -9.58 19.96 14.37
C TRP A 172 -9.95 18.58 14.91
N SER A 173 -8.97 17.91 15.51
CA SER A 173 -9.11 16.59 16.12
C SER A 173 -9.34 15.42 15.16
N ALA A 174 -9.41 15.63 13.84
CA ALA A 174 -9.45 14.52 12.88
C ALA A 174 -8.14 13.72 12.94
N ILE A 175 -8.24 12.40 13.10
CA ILE A 175 -7.17 11.45 13.44
C ILE A 175 -6.77 10.61 12.22
N PHE A 176 -5.48 10.29 12.13
CA PHE A 176 -5.00 9.10 11.42
C PHE A 176 -4.36 8.18 12.46
N ALA A 177 -4.93 6.99 12.63
CA ALA A 177 -4.57 6.08 13.69
C ALA A 177 -3.22 5.38 13.45
N LEU A 178 -2.75 4.60 14.42
CA LEU A 178 -1.45 3.94 14.36
C LEU A 178 -1.41 2.86 13.28
N HIS A 179 -0.58 3.05 12.26
CA HIS A 179 -0.41 2.08 11.18
C HIS A 179 0.97 2.20 10.52
N THR A 180 1.31 1.18 9.73
CA THR A 180 2.31 1.27 8.66
C THR A 180 1.57 1.28 7.32
N GLU A 181 2.24 1.72 6.27
CA GLU A 181 1.68 1.71 4.91
C GLU A 181 1.40 0.29 4.42
N ASP A 182 0.53 0.18 3.42
CA ASP A 182 0.29 -1.08 2.73
C ASP A 182 1.58 -1.64 2.13
N MET A 183 1.76 -2.96 2.22
CA MET A 183 3.00 -3.64 1.82
C MET A 183 4.28 -3.06 2.45
N GLU A 184 4.18 -2.39 3.61
CA GLU A 184 5.29 -1.69 4.26
C GLU A 184 5.98 -0.65 3.36
N LEU A 185 5.24 -0.03 2.42
CA LEU A 185 5.77 0.97 1.51
C LEU A 185 6.25 2.24 2.24
N TYR A 186 6.97 3.09 1.51
CA TYR A 186 7.09 4.48 1.92
C TYR A 186 5.75 5.20 1.67
N SER A 187 5.51 6.30 2.38
CA SER A 187 4.55 7.30 1.95
C SER A 187 5.15 8.69 1.96
N ILE A 188 4.62 9.54 1.08
CA ILE A 188 4.89 10.98 1.07
C ILE A 188 3.57 11.72 1.15
N ASN A 189 3.52 12.72 2.02
CA ASN A 189 2.36 13.56 2.26
C ASN A 189 2.75 15.02 2.06
N PHE A 190 2.06 15.72 1.17
CA PHE A 190 2.18 17.16 0.97
C PHE A 190 0.98 17.88 1.57
N LEU A 191 1.22 18.86 2.44
CA LEU A 191 0.14 19.68 2.99
C LEU A 191 -0.11 20.89 2.09
N HIS A 192 -1.14 20.83 1.26
CA HIS A 192 -1.46 21.85 0.28
C HIS A 192 -1.78 23.22 0.89
N THR A 193 -2.67 23.25 1.89
CA THR A 193 -3.15 24.50 2.52
C THR A 193 -3.78 24.25 3.89
N GLY A 194 -4.03 25.31 4.64
CA GLY A 194 -4.78 25.30 5.89
C GLY A 194 -3.92 25.23 7.15
N LYS A 195 -4.42 24.55 8.19
CA LYS A 195 -3.77 24.43 9.50
C LYS A 195 -2.81 23.23 9.56
N PRO A 196 -1.77 23.28 10.41
CA PRO A 196 -0.78 22.21 10.51
C PRO A 196 -1.34 20.81 10.82
N LYS A 197 -0.55 19.79 10.50
CA LYS A 197 -0.79 18.40 10.87
C LYS A 197 0.29 17.93 11.84
N VAL A 198 -0.10 17.28 12.93
CA VAL A 198 0.82 16.70 13.92
C VAL A 198 1.03 15.23 13.61
N TRP A 199 2.28 14.80 13.66
CA TRP A 199 2.71 13.43 13.40
C TRP A 199 3.51 12.86 14.57
N TYR A 200 3.26 11.58 14.84
CA TYR A 200 4.08 10.72 15.66
C TYR A 200 4.56 9.57 14.79
N ALA A 201 5.83 9.22 14.87
CA ALA A 201 6.38 8.06 14.20
C ALA A 201 7.28 7.26 15.14
N ILE A 202 7.28 5.95 14.98
CA ILE A 202 8.07 5.02 15.77
C ILE A 202 9.14 4.41 14.85
N PRO A 203 10.43 4.44 15.25
CA PRO A 203 11.51 3.82 14.49
C PRO A 203 11.18 2.40 14.01
N PRO A 204 11.47 2.03 12.75
CA PRO A 204 11.16 0.70 12.21
C PRO A 204 11.71 -0.46 13.03
N GLN A 205 12.84 -0.26 13.71
CA GLN A 205 13.47 -1.25 14.60
C GLN A 205 12.60 -1.60 15.81
N GLN A 206 11.68 -0.71 16.21
CA GLN A 206 10.76 -0.92 17.33
C GLN A 206 9.40 -1.49 16.88
N ALA A 207 9.14 -1.65 15.58
CA ALA A 207 7.84 -2.06 15.05
C ALA A 207 7.30 -3.33 15.71
N SER A 208 8.11 -4.39 15.80
CA SER A 208 7.68 -5.64 16.42
C SER A 208 7.47 -5.54 17.93
N ARG A 209 8.14 -4.59 18.61
CA ARG A 209 7.88 -4.31 20.03
C ARG A 209 6.54 -3.60 20.19
N VAL A 210 6.26 -2.59 19.35
CA VAL A 210 4.95 -1.92 19.30
C VAL A 210 3.83 -2.90 19.01
N GLU A 211 3.97 -3.73 17.97
CA GLU A 211 3.00 -4.78 17.63
C GLU A 211 2.63 -5.63 18.87
N ARG A 212 3.63 -6.12 19.61
CA ARG A 212 3.42 -6.93 20.83
C ARG A 212 2.73 -6.16 21.95
N ILE A 213 3.12 -4.90 22.18
CA ILE A 213 2.47 -4.11 23.24
C ILE A 213 1.02 -3.81 22.84
N CYS A 214 0.77 -3.47 21.58
CA CYS A 214 -0.58 -3.24 21.07
C CYS A 214 -1.49 -4.47 21.24
N GLN A 215 -0.96 -5.69 21.13
CA GLN A 215 -1.74 -6.91 21.40
C GLN A 215 -2.28 -6.95 22.85
N THR A 216 -1.52 -6.40 23.80
CA THR A 216 -1.96 -6.31 25.21
C THR A 216 -2.93 -5.17 25.45
N MET A 217 -2.84 -4.09 24.66
CA MET A 217 -3.73 -2.93 24.75
C MET A 217 -5.07 -3.14 24.03
N PHE A 218 -5.07 -3.95 22.97
CA PHE A 218 -6.19 -4.23 22.07
C PHE A 218 -6.36 -5.75 21.88
N PRO A 219 -6.65 -6.50 22.96
CA PRO A 219 -6.69 -7.96 22.91
C PRO A 219 -7.82 -8.48 22.01
N ASP A 220 -8.99 -7.84 22.02
CA ASP A 220 -10.16 -8.27 21.24
C ASP A 220 -9.92 -8.08 19.73
N GLU A 221 -9.32 -6.95 19.35
CA GLU A 221 -8.93 -6.68 17.98
C GLU A 221 -7.86 -7.65 17.49
N TYR A 222 -6.86 -7.98 18.34
CA TYR A 222 -5.82 -8.93 17.99
C TYR A 222 -6.35 -10.36 17.79
N MET A 223 -7.29 -10.78 18.64
CA MET A 223 -7.95 -12.09 18.51
C MET A 223 -8.77 -12.20 17.23
N THR A 224 -9.29 -11.07 16.74
CA THR A 224 -10.03 -10.99 15.47
C THR A 224 -9.08 -10.93 14.28
N CYS A 225 -7.98 -10.19 14.38
CA CYS A 225 -6.99 -10.04 13.32
C CYS A 225 -5.58 -9.81 13.89
N HIS A 226 -4.64 -10.70 13.57
CA HIS A 226 -3.25 -10.54 13.98
C HIS A 226 -2.52 -9.36 13.31
N GLN A 227 -3.17 -8.67 12.37
CA GLN A 227 -2.68 -7.47 11.69
C GLN A 227 -3.67 -6.30 11.88
N PHE A 228 -4.40 -6.26 13.01
CA PHE A 228 -5.46 -5.28 13.27
C PHE A 228 -5.03 -3.81 13.19
N LEU A 229 -3.74 -3.49 13.42
CA LEU A 229 -3.24 -2.12 13.26
C LEU A 229 -3.37 -1.61 11.82
N ARG A 230 -3.45 -2.50 10.82
CA ARG A 230 -3.76 -2.13 9.43
C ARG A 230 -5.18 -1.62 9.24
N HIS A 231 -6.07 -1.84 10.20
CA HIS A 231 -7.44 -1.35 10.12
C HIS A 231 -7.53 0.15 10.41
N LYS A 232 -6.41 0.78 10.84
CA LYS A 232 -6.32 2.22 11.12
C LYS A 232 -7.39 2.70 12.12
N THR A 233 -7.67 1.88 13.15
CA THR A 233 -8.62 2.21 14.23
C THR A 233 -7.99 2.27 15.63
N SER A 234 -6.72 1.93 15.79
CA SER A 234 -6.05 1.93 17.10
C SER A 234 -5.21 3.18 17.31
N LEU A 235 -5.43 3.90 18.40
CA LEU A 235 -4.74 5.16 18.72
C LEU A 235 -4.09 5.09 20.11
N ILE A 236 -2.80 5.43 20.20
CA ILE A 236 -2.02 5.31 21.43
C ILE A 236 -1.34 6.65 21.76
N SER A 237 -1.56 7.20 22.95
CA SER A 237 -0.93 8.47 23.32
C SER A 237 0.60 8.36 23.49
N PRO A 238 1.35 9.46 23.31
CA PRO A 238 2.78 9.53 23.61
C PRO A 238 3.11 9.09 25.04
N SER A 239 2.28 9.45 26.02
CA SER A 239 2.47 9.04 27.42
C SER A 239 2.49 7.52 27.60
N LYS A 240 1.72 6.79 26.77
CA LYS A 240 1.69 5.33 26.78
C LYS A 240 2.92 4.73 26.09
N LEU A 241 3.43 5.36 25.03
CA LEU A 241 4.70 4.96 24.42
C LEU A 241 5.86 5.12 25.41
N GLN A 242 5.90 6.23 26.15
CA GLN A 242 6.88 6.50 27.21
C GLN A 242 6.81 5.48 28.35
N GLU A 243 5.60 5.10 28.79
CA GLU A 243 5.41 4.08 29.84
C GLU A 243 6.03 2.73 29.46
N PHE A 244 6.06 2.41 28.16
CA PHE A 244 6.68 1.20 27.64
C PHE A 244 8.10 1.39 27.09
N ASP A 245 8.75 2.52 27.35
CA ASP A 245 10.08 2.88 26.84
C ASP A 245 10.21 2.68 25.31
N ILE A 246 9.19 3.11 24.56
CA ILE A 246 9.17 3.11 23.10
C ILE A 246 9.61 4.49 22.60
N PRO A 247 10.78 4.62 21.96
CA PRO A 247 11.18 5.89 21.36
C PRO A 247 10.24 6.24 20.21
N TYR A 248 9.98 7.53 20.06
CA TYR A 248 9.17 8.06 18.98
C TYR A 248 9.66 9.44 18.56
N THR A 249 9.34 9.80 17.33
CA THR A 249 9.67 11.07 16.69
C THR A 249 8.39 11.88 16.51
N THR A 250 8.46 13.20 16.75
CA THR A 250 7.33 14.11 16.52
C THR A 250 7.63 15.10 15.39
N ALA A 251 6.60 15.41 14.59
CA ALA A 251 6.69 16.45 13.58
C ALA A 251 5.41 17.30 13.53
N VAL A 252 5.60 18.60 13.33
CA VAL A 252 4.53 19.53 12.92
C VAL A 252 4.76 19.89 11.47
N GLN A 253 3.83 19.47 10.61
CA GLN A 253 3.82 19.74 9.18
C GLN A 253 2.94 20.96 8.91
N GLY A 254 3.54 22.04 8.43
CA GLY A 254 2.87 23.24 7.95
C GLY A 254 2.52 23.16 6.46
N PRO A 255 1.69 24.10 5.96
CA PRO A 255 1.37 24.19 4.53
C PRO A 255 2.63 24.36 3.67
N GLY A 256 2.65 23.71 2.52
CA GLY A 256 3.79 23.69 1.60
C GLY A 256 4.91 22.75 2.01
N GLU A 257 4.77 21.97 3.10
CA GLU A 257 5.79 21.03 3.57
C GLU A 257 5.43 19.58 3.25
N TYR A 258 6.45 18.77 2.99
CA TYR A 258 6.33 17.32 2.84
C TYR A 258 6.68 16.59 4.15
N ILE A 259 5.93 15.53 4.44
CA ILE A 259 6.32 14.48 5.38
C ILE A 259 6.55 13.19 4.61
N ILE A 260 7.62 12.48 4.94
CA ILE A 260 7.94 11.17 4.38
C ILE A 260 7.97 10.15 5.51
N THR A 261 7.21 9.07 5.36
CA THR A 261 7.25 7.90 6.25
C THR A 261 8.02 6.77 5.57
N PHE A 262 8.69 5.95 6.38
CA PHE A 262 9.59 4.91 5.91
C PHE A 262 8.98 3.52 6.09
N PRO A 263 9.46 2.52 5.34
CA PRO A 263 9.01 1.14 5.47
C PRO A 263 9.03 0.66 6.90
N ARG A 264 7.91 0.04 7.33
CA ARG A 264 7.74 -0.52 8.66
C ARG A 264 7.81 0.51 9.81
N SER A 265 7.71 1.80 9.50
CA SER A 265 7.60 2.87 10.50
C SER A 265 6.14 3.09 10.88
N TYR A 266 5.79 2.72 12.12
CA TYR A 266 4.45 2.99 12.64
C TYR A 266 4.27 4.48 12.84
N HIS A 267 3.17 5.03 12.34
CA HIS A 267 2.87 6.44 12.50
C HIS A 267 1.38 6.69 12.74
N GLN A 268 1.10 7.82 13.37
CA GLN A 268 -0.24 8.29 13.72
C GLN A 268 -0.21 9.81 13.93
N GLY A 269 -1.38 10.42 14.09
CA GLY A 269 -1.43 11.84 14.40
C GLY A 269 -2.81 12.44 14.21
N PHE A 270 -2.83 13.77 14.15
CA PHE A 270 -4.08 14.52 14.08
C PHE A 270 -3.92 15.84 13.33
N ASN A 271 -5.05 16.34 12.83
CA ASN A 271 -5.14 17.64 12.19
C ASN A 271 -5.47 18.71 13.21
N THR A 272 -4.82 19.87 13.08
CA THR A 272 -5.03 20.98 14.03
C THR A 272 -6.15 21.93 13.61
N GLY A 273 -6.77 21.74 12.45
CA GLY A 273 -7.85 22.57 11.95
C GLY A 273 -8.17 22.21 10.50
N PHE A 274 -8.93 23.06 9.81
CA PHE A 274 -9.19 22.87 8.38
C PHE A 274 -7.87 22.82 7.59
N ASN A 275 -7.65 21.74 6.85
CA ASN A 275 -6.51 21.61 5.94
C ASN A 275 -6.82 20.66 4.79
N ILE A 276 -5.98 20.72 3.75
CA ILE A 276 -6.02 19.79 2.63
C ILE A 276 -4.62 19.21 2.44
N ALA A 277 -4.50 17.90 2.41
CA ALA A 277 -3.27 17.19 2.12
C ALA A 277 -3.44 16.25 0.94
N GLU A 278 -2.35 15.96 0.24
CA GLU A 278 -2.26 14.94 -0.80
C GLU A 278 -1.16 13.95 -0.43
N SER A 279 -1.40 12.65 -0.61
CA SER A 279 -0.37 11.63 -0.36
C SER A 279 -0.39 10.53 -1.40
N VAL A 280 0.73 9.83 -1.50
CA VAL A 280 0.85 8.59 -2.28
C VAL A 280 1.90 7.68 -1.63
N ASN A 281 1.83 6.40 -1.91
CA ASN A 281 2.92 5.48 -1.59
C ASN A 281 3.97 5.48 -2.70
N PHE A 282 5.23 5.24 -2.30
CA PHE A 282 6.32 5.03 -3.25
C PHE A 282 7.28 3.96 -2.73
N ALA A 283 8.20 3.56 -3.60
CA ALA A 283 9.17 2.52 -3.28
C ALA A 283 10.56 2.90 -3.81
N THR A 284 11.57 2.34 -3.14
CA THR A 284 12.97 2.32 -3.55
C THR A 284 13.46 0.87 -3.51
N LEU A 285 14.66 0.58 -4.02
CA LEU A 285 15.23 -0.77 -3.92
C LEU A 285 15.34 -1.27 -2.47
N ARG A 286 15.51 -0.34 -1.51
CA ARG A 286 15.59 -0.65 -0.08
C ARG A 286 14.29 -1.14 0.52
N TRP A 287 13.15 -0.82 -0.10
CA TRP A 287 11.85 -1.29 0.36
C TRP A 287 11.61 -2.77 0.05
N ILE A 288 12.16 -3.30 -1.06
CA ILE A 288 11.82 -4.64 -1.55
C ILE A 288 11.89 -5.73 -0.47
N PRO A 289 12.95 -5.84 0.37
CA PRO A 289 12.97 -6.86 1.42
C PRO A 289 11.84 -6.68 2.44
N ARG A 290 11.40 -5.45 2.73
CA ARG A 290 10.24 -5.17 3.59
C ARG A 290 8.93 -5.57 2.91
N GLY A 291 8.80 -5.33 1.60
CA GLY A 291 7.66 -5.80 0.81
C GLY A 291 7.53 -7.31 0.77
N LEU A 292 8.66 -8.04 0.68
CA LEU A 292 8.70 -9.51 0.74
C LEU A 292 8.26 -10.04 2.12
N ASP A 293 8.64 -9.36 3.20
CA ASP A 293 8.31 -9.74 4.59
C ASP A 293 6.95 -9.19 5.09
N ALA A 294 6.23 -8.44 4.26
CA ALA A 294 5.02 -7.73 4.66
C ALA A 294 3.91 -8.69 5.10
N LYS A 295 3.40 -8.49 6.33
CA LYS A 295 2.29 -9.26 6.88
C LYS A 295 0.96 -8.58 6.57
N LEU A 296 -0.04 -9.30 6.08
CA LEU A 296 -1.30 -8.71 5.62
C LEU A 296 -2.47 -9.05 6.57
N CYS A 297 -3.46 -8.16 6.72
CA CYS A 297 -4.75 -8.59 7.28
C CYS A 297 -5.37 -9.57 6.28
N LYS A 298 -5.99 -10.63 6.81
CA LYS A 298 -6.72 -11.64 6.03
C LYS A 298 -8.23 -11.56 6.24
N CYS A 299 -8.64 -10.53 6.96
CA CYS A 299 -9.98 -10.29 7.47
C CYS A 299 -10.85 -9.44 6.53
N MET A 300 -10.22 -8.61 5.69
CA MET A 300 -10.88 -7.73 4.73
C MET A 300 -10.56 -8.20 3.30
N PRO A 301 -11.58 -8.43 2.45
CA PRO A 301 -11.38 -8.97 1.11
C PRO A 301 -10.70 -7.98 0.15
N ASP A 302 -10.82 -6.68 0.40
CA ASP A 302 -10.30 -5.61 -0.45
C ASP A 302 -8.92 -5.10 0.01
N ASN A 303 -8.19 -5.90 0.80
CA ASN A 303 -6.85 -5.52 1.22
C ASN A 303 -5.89 -5.44 0.04
N VAL A 304 -5.02 -4.45 0.12
CA VAL A 304 -3.95 -4.25 -0.83
C VAL A 304 -2.97 -5.42 -0.74
N THR A 305 -2.70 -6.05 -1.89
CA THR A 305 -1.70 -7.11 -2.04
C THR A 305 -0.83 -6.83 -3.26
N LEU A 306 0.43 -7.24 -3.20
CA LEU A 306 1.36 -7.10 -4.30
C LEU A 306 2.13 -8.40 -4.53
N ASP A 307 2.06 -8.91 -5.75
CA ASP A 307 2.90 -10.02 -6.21
C ASP A 307 4.33 -9.51 -6.42
N MET A 308 5.17 -9.73 -5.41
CA MET A 308 6.55 -9.26 -5.40
C MET A 308 7.42 -9.92 -6.48
N ASP A 309 7.13 -11.17 -6.86
CA ASP A 309 7.88 -11.85 -7.93
C ASP A 309 7.55 -11.28 -9.30
N LEU A 310 6.26 -11.01 -9.56
CA LEU A 310 5.84 -10.32 -10.78
C LEU A 310 6.39 -8.90 -10.82
N PHE A 311 6.30 -8.16 -9.71
CA PHE A 311 6.84 -6.81 -9.57
C PHE A 311 8.33 -6.76 -9.92
N LEU A 312 9.15 -7.59 -9.27
CA LEU A 312 10.59 -7.66 -9.50
C LEU A 312 10.92 -8.03 -10.95
N THR A 313 10.21 -9.02 -11.50
CA THR A 313 10.41 -9.46 -12.89
C THR A 313 10.13 -8.34 -13.87
N GLN A 314 9.05 -7.56 -13.66
CA GLN A 314 8.71 -6.42 -14.52
C GLN A 314 9.67 -5.26 -14.36
N LEU A 315 10.07 -4.94 -13.13
CA LEU A 315 10.96 -3.83 -12.81
C LEU A 315 12.29 -3.93 -13.59
N PHE A 316 12.92 -5.12 -13.59
CA PHE A 316 14.20 -5.34 -14.26
C PHE A 316 14.06 -5.72 -15.74
N ALA A 317 12.93 -6.29 -16.18
CA ALA A 317 12.70 -6.55 -17.60
C ALA A 317 12.41 -5.26 -18.39
N LEU A 318 11.77 -4.25 -17.76
CA LEU A 318 11.37 -3.01 -18.43
C LEU A 318 12.44 -1.91 -18.40
N ASN A 319 13.57 -2.14 -17.73
CA ASN A 319 14.64 -1.16 -17.52
C ASN A 319 14.08 0.20 -17.03
N SER A 320 13.40 0.15 -15.88
CA SER A 320 12.72 1.32 -15.30
C SER A 320 13.66 2.51 -15.16
N LYS A 321 13.18 3.72 -15.49
CA LYS A 321 13.94 4.97 -15.34
C LYS A 321 14.25 5.31 -13.87
N ALA A 322 13.52 4.71 -12.93
CA ALA A 322 13.74 4.86 -11.50
C ALA A 322 14.94 4.04 -10.99
N LEU A 323 15.53 3.17 -11.83
CA LEU A 323 16.77 2.45 -11.52
C LEU A 323 17.98 3.21 -12.05
N GLU A 324 19.06 3.22 -11.28
CA GLU A 324 20.37 3.70 -11.72
C GLU A 324 21.05 2.64 -12.61
N PRO A 325 21.97 3.02 -13.53
CA PRO A 325 22.56 2.08 -14.50
C PRO A 325 23.26 0.85 -13.90
N ASN A 326 23.74 0.95 -12.66
CA ASN A 326 24.44 -0.13 -11.96
C ASN A 326 23.54 -0.84 -10.93
N ASP A 327 22.24 -0.58 -10.95
CA ASP A 327 21.32 -1.23 -10.03
C ASP A 327 21.13 -2.71 -10.37
N TRP A 328 21.25 -3.53 -9.33
CA TRP A 328 21.06 -4.97 -9.40
C TRP A 328 20.30 -5.44 -8.17
N VAL A 329 19.57 -6.55 -8.34
CA VAL A 329 18.90 -7.24 -7.24
C VAL A 329 19.25 -8.70 -7.28
N PHE A 330 19.54 -9.24 -6.10
CA PHE A 330 19.58 -10.64 -5.78
C PHE A 330 18.26 -11.02 -5.11
N SER A 331 17.57 -12.04 -5.63
CA SER A 331 16.39 -12.60 -4.97
C SER A 331 16.21 -14.06 -5.34
N CYS A 332 16.34 -14.95 -4.36
CA CYS A 332 16.37 -16.39 -4.59
C CYS A 332 15.18 -17.12 -3.95
N VAL A 333 14.92 -18.35 -4.41
CA VAL A 333 13.85 -19.23 -3.89
C VAL A 333 14.03 -19.58 -2.40
N CYS A 334 15.26 -19.48 -1.90
CA CYS A 334 15.57 -19.62 -0.46
C CYS A 334 15.20 -18.39 0.37
N GLN A 335 14.47 -17.42 -0.19
CA GLN A 335 14.02 -16.16 0.44
C GLN A 335 15.15 -15.18 0.81
N LYS A 336 16.39 -15.45 0.39
CA LYS A 336 17.48 -14.47 0.52
C LYS A 336 17.32 -13.35 -0.52
N TYR A 337 17.58 -12.13 -0.07
CA TYR A 337 17.51 -10.91 -0.85
C TYR A 337 18.74 -10.04 -0.58
N ALA A 338 19.26 -9.40 -1.62
CA ALA A 338 20.25 -8.32 -1.53
C ALA A 338 20.11 -7.41 -2.76
N SER A 339 20.69 -6.22 -2.72
CA SER A 339 20.63 -5.26 -3.81
C SER A 339 21.82 -4.31 -3.81
N SER A 340 21.96 -3.56 -4.90
CA SER A 340 22.98 -2.52 -5.07
C SER A 340 22.95 -1.39 -4.03
N VAL A 341 21.86 -1.29 -3.24
CA VAL A 341 21.67 -0.26 -2.20
C VAL A 341 22.00 -0.74 -0.79
N ASP A 342 22.33 -2.02 -0.62
CA ASP A 342 22.76 -2.55 0.66
C ASP A 342 24.24 -2.19 0.90
N GLU A 343 24.55 -1.61 2.06
CA GLU A 343 25.91 -1.15 2.40
C GLU A 343 26.92 -2.32 2.44
N HIS A 344 26.45 -3.51 2.84
CA HIS A 344 27.25 -4.71 2.96
C HIS A 344 26.48 -5.87 2.34
N VAL A 345 27.00 -6.40 1.25
CA VAL A 345 26.47 -7.60 0.60
C VAL A 345 27.52 -8.68 0.74
N GLU A 346 27.24 -9.65 1.60
CA GLU A 346 27.99 -10.89 1.58
C GLU A 346 27.50 -11.72 0.39
N VAL A 347 28.34 -11.77 -0.66
CA VAL A 347 28.12 -12.70 -1.76
C VAL A 347 28.45 -14.09 -1.24
N GLU A 348 27.45 -14.73 -0.65
CA GLU A 348 27.50 -16.17 -0.34
C GLU A 348 27.60 -16.96 -1.65
N ASP A 349 28.28 -18.11 -1.64
CA ASP A 349 28.17 -19.13 -2.69
C ASP A 349 28.36 -18.62 -4.15
N LYS A 350 28.19 -19.49 -5.16
CA LYS A 350 28.17 -19.09 -6.58
C LYS A 350 26.80 -18.51 -6.93
N TRP A 351 26.77 -17.26 -7.41
CA TRP A 351 25.58 -16.62 -7.97
C TRP A 351 25.55 -16.72 -9.49
N PHE A 352 24.36 -16.61 -10.09
CA PHE A 352 24.21 -16.42 -11.53
C PHE A 352 23.17 -15.33 -11.83
N GLU A 353 23.39 -14.58 -12.92
CA GLU A 353 22.42 -13.62 -13.44
C GLU A 353 21.39 -14.35 -14.31
N CYS A 354 20.10 -14.17 -14.01
CA CYS A 354 19.05 -14.70 -14.89
C CYS A 354 19.12 -14.04 -16.27
N SER A 355 19.27 -14.83 -17.33
CA SER A 355 19.39 -14.32 -18.69
C SER A 355 18.13 -13.60 -19.20
N LYS A 356 16.98 -13.80 -18.55
CA LYS A 356 15.69 -13.19 -18.91
C LYS A 356 15.34 -11.94 -18.10
N CYS A 357 15.33 -12.03 -16.78
CA CYS A 357 14.92 -10.91 -15.91
C CYS A 357 16.08 -10.16 -15.25
N LYS A 358 17.34 -10.58 -15.46
CA LYS A 358 18.54 -9.92 -14.91
C LYS A 358 18.67 -9.92 -13.38
N ILE A 359 17.76 -10.60 -12.68
CA ILE A 359 17.84 -10.81 -11.23
C ILE A 359 18.83 -11.93 -10.93
N TRP A 360 19.70 -11.70 -9.95
CA TRP A 360 20.68 -12.66 -9.46
C TRP A 360 20.05 -13.70 -8.53
N CYS A 361 20.57 -14.92 -8.56
CA CYS A 361 20.12 -16.06 -7.77
C CYS A 361 21.31 -16.96 -7.37
N HIS A 362 21.17 -17.73 -6.28
CA HIS A 362 22.11 -18.81 -5.98
C HIS A 362 22.05 -19.88 -7.07
N LEU A 363 23.23 -20.29 -7.56
CA LEU A 363 23.38 -21.38 -8.50
C LEU A 363 22.88 -22.69 -7.87
N TRP A 364 23.33 -23.03 -6.65
CA TRP A 364 22.92 -24.27 -5.96
C TRP A 364 21.41 -24.38 -5.77
N CYS A 365 20.73 -23.30 -5.39
CA CYS A 365 19.29 -23.33 -5.13
C CYS A 365 18.46 -23.65 -6.38
N ARG A 366 18.99 -23.38 -7.58
CA ARG A 366 18.26 -23.60 -8.83
C ARG A 366 18.84 -24.75 -9.65
N TYR A 367 20.15 -24.92 -9.64
CA TYR A 367 20.92 -25.84 -10.46
C TYR A 367 21.98 -26.53 -9.58
N PRO A 368 21.57 -27.38 -8.62
CA PRO A 368 22.51 -28.06 -7.72
C PRO A 368 23.55 -28.89 -8.49
N ASP A 369 23.17 -29.48 -9.63
CA ASP A 369 24.06 -30.27 -10.48
C ASP A 369 25.18 -29.44 -11.14
N LEU A 370 25.02 -28.12 -11.26
CA LEU A 370 26.01 -27.22 -11.86
C LEU A 370 26.94 -26.59 -10.84
N TRP A 371 26.80 -26.92 -9.56
CA TRP A 371 27.52 -26.26 -8.48
C TRP A 371 29.04 -26.43 -8.53
N SER A 372 29.48 -27.65 -8.83
CA SER A 372 30.91 -27.97 -8.96
C SER A 372 31.49 -27.51 -10.30
N THR A 373 30.66 -27.10 -11.26
CA THR A 373 31.08 -26.59 -12.57
C THR A 373 31.85 -25.28 -12.43
N LYS A 374 32.97 -25.12 -13.15
CA LYS A 374 33.71 -23.86 -13.18
C LYS A 374 32.90 -22.78 -13.89
N GLU A 375 33.12 -21.52 -13.54
CA GLU A 375 32.35 -20.39 -14.08
C GLU A 375 32.42 -20.30 -15.61
N GLU A 376 33.60 -20.55 -16.17
CA GLU A 376 33.85 -20.60 -17.63
C GLU A 376 33.08 -21.70 -18.37
N ASP A 377 32.66 -22.75 -17.67
CA ASP A 377 31.95 -23.91 -18.21
C ASP A 377 30.43 -23.86 -17.93
N LEU A 378 29.94 -22.82 -17.23
CA LEU A 378 28.51 -22.67 -16.97
C LEU A 378 27.75 -22.35 -18.26
N PRO A 379 26.49 -22.82 -18.40
CA PRO A 379 25.64 -22.41 -19.51
C PRO A 379 25.53 -20.89 -19.60
N THR A 380 25.63 -20.36 -20.81
CA THR A 380 25.46 -18.91 -21.06
C THR A 380 24.02 -18.43 -20.84
N THR A 381 23.07 -19.37 -20.79
CA THR A 381 21.66 -19.11 -20.52
C THR A 381 21.19 -19.85 -19.27
N LEU A 382 21.01 -19.11 -18.17
CA LEU A 382 20.48 -19.63 -16.91
C LEU A 382 19.22 -18.84 -16.53
N LEU A 383 18.20 -19.53 -16.04
CA LEU A 383 16.90 -18.94 -15.68
C LEU A 383 16.64 -19.08 -14.18
N CYS A 384 16.26 -17.98 -13.55
CA CYS A 384 15.80 -18.02 -12.17
C CYS A 384 14.45 -18.75 -12.02
N HIS A 385 14.05 -19.01 -10.78
CA HIS A 385 12.78 -19.69 -10.47
C HIS A 385 11.54 -18.93 -10.99
N ARG A 386 11.60 -17.61 -11.14
CA ARG A 386 10.50 -16.78 -11.68
C ARG A 386 10.36 -16.89 -13.20
N CYS A 387 11.49 -17.07 -13.89
CA CYS A 387 11.54 -17.09 -15.35
C CYS A 387 11.46 -18.49 -15.93
N PHE A 388 11.63 -19.51 -15.08
CA PHE A 388 11.49 -20.90 -15.47
C PHE A 388 10.04 -21.35 -15.30
N ILE A 389 9.36 -21.57 -16.41
CA ILE A 389 8.06 -22.23 -16.42
C ILE A 389 8.33 -23.68 -16.83
N GLU A 390 8.16 -24.64 -15.93
CA GLU A 390 8.14 -26.05 -16.34
C GLU A 390 7.01 -26.25 -17.35
N PRO A 391 7.26 -26.87 -18.52
CA PRO A 391 6.17 -27.31 -19.36
C PRO A 391 5.38 -28.37 -18.57
N LYS A 392 4.13 -28.05 -18.20
CA LYS A 392 3.22 -29.06 -17.62
C LYS A 392 3.16 -30.25 -18.58
N PRO A 393 3.23 -31.51 -18.08
CA PRO A 393 3.10 -32.68 -18.93
C PRO A 393 1.75 -32.62 -19.64
N VAL A 394 1.80 -32.70 -20.98
CA VAL A 394 0.60 -32.76 -21.82
C VAL A 394 -0.08 -34.09 -21.53
N VAL A 395 -1.11 -34.08 -20.69
CA VAL A 395 -2.01 -35.22 -20.57
C VAL A 395 -2.80 -35.31 -21.88
N SER A 396 -2.48 -36.31 -22.69
CA SER A 396 -3.21 -36.63 -23.92
C SER A 396 -4.67 -36.92 -23.58
N PRO A 397 -5.66 -36.27 -24.23
CA PRO A 397 -7.05 -36.51 -23.94
C PRO A 397 -7.47 -37.86 -24.55
N SER A 398 -7.62 -38.87 -23.69
CA SER A 398 -8.35 -40.10 -24.02
C SER A 398 -9.85 -39.78 -24.09
N SER A 399 -10.40 -39.96 -25.28
CA SER A 399 -11.82 -40.17 -25.63
C SER A 399 -12.87 -39.90 -24.55
N VAL A 400 -13.48 -38.71 -24.57
CA VAL A 400 -14.83 -38.51 -24.02
C VAL A 400 -15.74 -38.06 -25.15
N MET A 401 -16.76 -38.89 -25.43
CA MET A 401 -17.76 -38.67 -26.46
C MET A 401 -18.52 -37.37 -26.20
N THR A 402 -18.52 -36.48 -27.19
CA THR A 402 -19.32 -35.26 -27.21
C THR A 402 -20.77 -35.55 -27.58
N THR A 403 -21.71 -35.21 -26.70
CA THR A 403 -23.10 -34.90 -27.08
C THR A 403 -23.29 -33.38 -27.10
N PRO A 404 -23.87 -32.78 -28.16
CA PRO A 404 -23.94 -31.33 -28.29
C PRO A 404 -25.15 -30.77 -27.53
N VAL A 405 -24.91 -29.91 -26.55
CA VAL A 405 -25.95 -29.06 -25.94
C VAL A 405 -25.89 -27.67 -26.57
N LYS A 406 -26.99 -27.25 -27.21
CA LYS A 406 -27.21 -25.90 -27.74
C LYS A 406 -27.52 -24.95 -26.58
N THR A 407 -26.73 -23.90 -26.40
CA THR A 407 -27.19 -22.65 -25.74
C THR A 407 -26.46 -21.41 -26.26
N THR A 408 -27.26 -20.39 -26.48
CA THR A 408 -27.03 -19.09 -27.10
C THR A 408 -26.49 -18.04 -26.12
N ALA A 409 -25.22 -17.66 -26.29
CA ALA A 409 -24.63 -16.34 -26.04
C ALA A 409 -23.19 -16.39 -26.59
N ARG A 410 -22.71 -15.38 -27.34
CA ARG A 410 -21.35 -15.41 -27.91
C ARG A 410 -20.35 -15.28 -26.73
N LYS A 411 -19.52 -16.30 -26.49
CA LYS A 411 -18.48 -16.36 -25.43
C LYS A 411 -17.53 -15.14 -25.35
N LYS A 412 -17.53 -14.25 -26.35
CA LYS A 412 -16.74 -13.02 -26.38
C LYS A 412 -17.18 -11.95 -25.38
N ASP A 413 -18.43 -11.96 -24.93
CA ASP A 413 -18.99 -10.82 -24.17
C ASP A 413 -18.63 -10.84 -22.67
N PHE A 414 -18.06 -11.93 -22.16
CA PHE A 414 -17.76 -12.10 -20.72
C PHE A 414 -16.35 -12.66 -20.42
N CYS A 415 -15.49 -12.78 -21.43
CA CYS A 415 -14.10 -13.24 -21.27
C CYS A 415 -13.12 -12.07 -21.43
N VAL A 416 -13.37 -11.00 -20.68
CA VAL A 416 -12.55 -9.78 -20.61
C VAL A 416 -11.93 -9.65 -19.22
N LYS A 417 -10.82 -8.90 -19.10
CA LYS A 417 -10.19 -8.61 -17.80
C LYS A 417 -11.25 -8.06 -16.83
N ASN A 418 -11.22 -8.55 -15.59
CA ASN A 418 -12.17 -8.29 -14.50
C ASN A 418 -13.57 -8.93 -14.62
N ALA A 419 -13.88 -9.68 -15.67
CA ALA A 419 -15.15 -10.40 -15.76
C ALA A 419 -15.23 -11.54 -14.72
N ILE A 420 -16.45 -11.80 -14.22
CA ILE A 420 -16.73 -12.95 -13.36
C ILE A 420 -17.24 -14.11 -14.21
N LEU A 421 -16.62 -15.27 -14.05
CA LEU A 421 -16.92 -16.52 -14.74
C LEU A 421 -17.33 -17.60 -13.74
N TRP A 422 -18.19 -18.50 -14.19
CA TRP A 422 -18.50 -19.74 -13.47
C TRP A 422 -17.86 -20.91 -14.21
N ILE A 423 -17.01 -21.65 -13.50
CA ILE A 423 -16.16 -22.71 -14.07
C ILE A 423 -16.48 -24.04 -13.40
N GLN A 424 -16.70 -25.08 -14.22
CA GLN A 424 -16.84 -26.45 -13.76
C GLN A 424 -15.46 -27.07 -13.49
N SER A 425 -15.23 -27.54 -12.27
CA SER A 425 -13.98 -28.22 -11.88
C SER A 425 -14.17 -29.74 -11.84
N GLU A 426 -13.07 -30.49 -11.74
CA GLU A 426 -13.13 -31.95 -11.63
C GLU A 426 -14.03 -32.36 -10.45
N GLY A 427 -15.01 -33.24 -10.70
CA GLY A 427 -16.00 -33.67 -9.72
C GLY A 427 -17.34 -32.91 -9.70
N ASP A 428 -17.76 -32.30 -10.81
CA ASP A 428 -19.05 -31.59 -10.98
C ASP A 428 -19.29 -30.36 -10.08
N SER A 429 -18.24 -29.88 -9.40
CA SER A 429 -18.32 -28.65 -8.62
C SER A 429 -18.21 -27.40 -9.53
N ILE A 430 -19.05 -26.40 -9.25
CA ILE A 430 -19.06 -25.13 -10.00
C ILE A 430 -18.50 -24.04 -9.10
N ARG A 431 -17.36 -23.46 -9.50
CA ARG A 431 -16.66 -22.41 -8.76
C ARG A 431 -16.81 -21.05 -9.45
N GLU A 432 -16.84 -19.99 -8.65
CA GLU A 432 -16.83 -18.60 -9.10
C GLU A 432 -15.38 -18.14 -9.28
N ALA A 433 -15.04 -17.53 -10.41
CA ALA A 433 -13.70 -17.05 -10.69
C ALA A 433 -13.71 -15.67 -11.38
N LYS A 434 -12.68 -14.86 -11.15
CA LYS A 434 -12.48 -13.56 -11.80
C LYS A 434 -11.37 -13.65 -12.83
N VAL A 435 -11.57 -13.10 -14.02
CA VAL A 435 -10.52 -13.01 -15.05
C VAL A 435 -9.51 -11.94 -14.63
N VAL A 436 -8.30 -12.37 -14.26
CA VAL A 436 -7.19 -11.50 -13.84
C VAL A 436 -6.44 -10.95 -15.05
N THR A 437 -6.24 -11.77 -16.07
CA THR A 437 -5.50 -11.41 -17.29
C THR A 437 -6.03 -12.17 -18.49
N VAL A 438 -6.02 -11.52 -19.65
CA VAL A 438 -6.31 -12.16 -20.94
C VAL A 438 -5.02 -12.10 -21.76
N ASP A 439 -4.49 -13.27 -22.14
CA ASP A 439 -3.30 -13.38 -22.98
C ASP A 439 -3.60 -14.28 -24.19
N GLY A 440 -3.75 -13.63 -25.35
CA GLY A 440 -4.13 -14.30 -26.59
C GLY A 440 -5.43 -15.11 -26.49
N LYS A 441 -5.31 -16.45 -26.50
CA LYS A 441 -6.44 -17.39 -26.40
C LYS A 441 -6.66 -17.95 -24.99
N TYR A 442 -5.95 -17.44 -23.99
CA TYR A 442 -6.00 -17.94 -22.62
C TYR A 442 -6.43 -16.86 -21.63
N LEU A 443 -7.11 -17.29 -20.58
CA LEU A 443 -7.61 -16.47 -19.48
C LEU A 443 -6.90 -16.92 -18.21
N ARG A 444 -6.23 -16.01 -17.51
CA ARG A 444 -5.81 -16.25 -16.13
C ARG A 444 -7.00 -15.96 -15.23
N VAL A 445 -7.48 -16.95 -14.50
CA VAL A 445 -8.64 -16.82 -13.62
C VAL A 445 -8.24 -17.03 -12.16
N HIS A 446 -8.81 -16.22 -11.29
CA HIS A 446 -8.65 -16.30 -9.85
C HIS A 446 -9.93 -16.82 -9.21
N PHE A 447 -9.86 -17.95 -8.53
CA PHE A 447 -11.02 -18.53 -7.86
C PHE A 447 -11.33 -17.80 -6.56
N LYS A 448 -12.61 -17.50 -6.34
CA LYS A 448 -13.06 -16.79 -5.16
C LYS A 448 -12.72 -17.55 -3.87
N GLY A 449 -11.99 -16.89 -2.98
CA GLY A 449 -11.58 -17.44 -1.69
C GLY A 449 -10.29 -18.25 -1.72
N GLU A 450 -9.60 -18.30 -2.86
CA GLU A 450 -8.29 -18.93 -2.99
C GLU A 450 -7.18 -17.87 -3.04
N ALA A 451 -5.92 -18.28 -2.88
CA ALA A 451 -4.77 -17.39 -2.97
C ALA A 451 -4.38 -17.16 -4.43
N SER A 452 -3.83 -15.99 -4.80
CA SER A 452 -3.44 -15.67 -6.19
C SER A 452 -2.39 -16.62 -6.79
N VAL A 453 -1.65 -17.34 -5.95
CA VAL A 453 -0.72 -18.41 -6.36
C VAL A 453 -1.42 -19.63 -6.95
N THR A 454 -2.73 -19.80 -6.72
CA THR A 454 -3.54 -20.89 -7.26
C THR A 454 -4.30 -20.51 -8.54
N ASP A 455 -4.05 -19.31 -9.10
CA ASP A 455 -4.66 -18.88 -10.35
C ASP A 455 -4.43 -19.90 -11.48
N GLU A 456 -5.50 -20.19 -12.22
CA GLU A 456 -5.45 -21.14 -13.32
C GLU A 456 -5.48 -20.43 -14.68
N TRP A 457 -4.73 -20.97 -15.65
CA TRP A 457 -4.81 -20.54 -17.05
C TRP A 457 -5.77 -21.45 -17.81
N ILE A 458 -6.86 -20.88 -18.32
CA ILE A 458 -7.93 -21.60 -19.00
C ILE A 458 -8.06 -21.12 -20.45
N PRO A 459 -8.12 -22.02 -21.45
CA PRO A 459 -8.40 -21.64 -22.82
C PRO A 459 -9.76 -20.92 -22.95
N PHE A 460 -9.81 -19.82 -23.70
CA PHE A 460 -11.01 -19.03 -23.95
C PHE A 460 -12.20 -19.86 -24.49
N ASN A 461 -11.91 -20.90 -25.26
CA ASN A 461 -12.92 -21.79 -25.84
C ASN A 461 -13.25 -23.00 -24.94
N SER A 462 -12.66 -23.12 -23.75
CA SER A 462 -12.81 -24.29 -22.89
C SER A 462 -14.28 -24.59 -22.57
N SER A 463 -14.62 -25.87 -22.57
CA SER A 463 -15.96 -26.37 -22.25
C SER A 463 -16.32 -26.24 -20.78
N ILE A 464 -15.31 -26.06 -19.91
CA ILE A 464 -15.50 -25.88 -18.47
C ILE A 464 -16.05 -24.49 -18.10
N ILE A 465 -15.97 -23.51 -19.01
CA ILE A 465 -16.52 -22.17 -18.79
C ILE A 465 -18.02 -22.21 -19.05
N ILE A 466 -18.81 -22.13 -17.99
CA ILE A 466 -20.28 -22.23 -18.02
C ILE A 466 -20.90 -20.90 -18.47
N GLY A 467 -20.30 -19.76 -18.08
CA GLY A 467 -20.69 -18.42 -18.53
C GLY A 467 -20.47 -17.33 -17.48
N GLY A 468 -20.81 -16.08 -17.84
CA GLY A 468 -20.66 -14.90 -16.97
C GLY A 468 -21.79 -14.67 -15.95
N THR A 469 -22.74 -15.60 -15.83
CA THR A 469 -23.86 -15.49 -14.87
C THR A 469 -23.96 -16.76 -14.02
N LYS A 470 -24.39 -16.58 -12.76
CA LYS A 470 -24.48 -17.69 -11.80
C LYS A 470 -25.46 -18.77 -12.31
N PRO A 471 -25.03 -20.04 -12.42
CA PRO A 471 -25.93 -21.11 -12.83
C PRO A 471 -27.04 -21.28 -11.80
N ARG A 472 -28.29 -21.33 -12.28
CA ARG A 472 -29.48 -21.54 -11.42
C ARG A 472 -29.45 -22.94 -10.82
N SER A 473 -29.72 -23.06 -9.53
CA SER A 473 -29.77 -24.37 -8.87
C SER A 473 -30.87 -25.26 -9.47
N PRO A 474 -30.72 -26.59 -9.47
CA PRO A 474 -31.77 -27.52 -9.92
C PRO A 474 -33.12 -27.28 -9.24
N TYR A 475 -33.10 -26.79 -8.00
CA TYR A 475 -34.29 -26.48 -7.20
C TYR A 475 -35.12 -25.30 -7.75
N GLN A 476 -34.50 -24.39 -8.51
CA GLN A 476 -35.19 -23.24 -9.12
C GLN A 476 -35.82 -23.57 -10.48
N LYS A 477 -35.38 -24.63 -11.17
CA LYS A 477 -36.02 -25.09 -12.43
C LYS A 477 -37.39 -25.73 -12.17
N ALA A 478 -37.58 -26.42 -11.05
CA ALA A 478 -38.83 -27.11 -10.70
C ALA A 478 -40.01 -26.17 -10.36
N LYS A 479 -39.76 -24.92 -9.97
CA LYS A 479 -40.83 -23.95 -9.65
C LYS A 479 -41.48 -23.32 -10.90
N LYS A 480 -40.85 -23.39 -12.08
CA LYS A 480 -41.41 -22.87 -13.34
C LYS A 480 -42.24 -23.88 -14.13
N SER A 481 -42.09 -25.18 -13.88
CA SER A 481 -42.89 -26.23 -14.54
C SER A 481 -44.21 -26.56 -13.82
N ARG A 482 -44.53 -25.90 -12.70
CA ARG A 482 -45.81 -26.02 -11.96
C ARG A 482 -46.75 -24.82 -12.12
N LYS A 483 -46.46 -23.91 -13.05
CA LYS A 483 -47.33 -22.78 -13.44
C LYS A 483 -47.44 -22.66 -14.97
N ALA A 484 -47.64 -23.79 -15.63
CA ALA A 484 -48.12 -23.85 -17.01
C ALA A 484 -49.44 -24.62 -17.01
#